data_AF-A0A3B9LGS9-F1
#
_entry.id   AF-A0A3B9LGS9-F1
#
_cell.length_a   1.000
_cell.length_b   1.000
_cell.length_c   1.000
_cell.angle_alpha   90.00
_cell.angle_beta   90.00
_cell.angle_gamma   90.00
#
_symmetry.space_group_name_H-M   'P 1'
#
loop_
_entity.id
_entity.type
_entity.pdbx_description
1 polymer ?
#
loop_
_entity_poly.entity_id
_entity_poly.type
_entity_poly.pdbx_seq_one_letter_code
_entity_poly.pdbx_strand_id
1 'polypeptide(L)'
;GDIVISQEAATYRPEMEWIGARLKDRHRDLEWRVVAAENYEPQDGRAVYRFFELFDLPNLSEIDKTLRANEEGRISITPPIKPYLEEKMWFALFWLQPLREFWRRELGEKYFVKLQEVIPYSWLLDPAPLPQHAVIPRLEIHDWHEAAKFSQKDRDLLLKVSGFSPLSWGSRGIALGADLPHVEWQRRIDHALATFESSPTILQRFHKGRLFEHRYWDPESGELKTMKGRVRLCPYFFVEGDRVRLRGVLATICPADKKLLHGMRDAILVPSAREERSTSKL
;
A
#
# COMPACT_ATOMS: atom_id res chain seq x y z
N GLY A 1 -21.58 1.97 15.08
CA GLY A 1 -20.87 1.56 13.86
C GLY A 1 -20.40 0.14 13.95
N ASP A 2 -20.05 -0.46 12.83
CA ASP A 2 -19.54 -1.83 12.76
C ASP A 2 -18.14 -1.81 12.15
N ILE A 3 -17.16 -2.42 12.83
CA ILE A 3 -15.86 -2.74 12.24
C ILE A 3 -15.99 -4.14 11.63
N VAL A 4 -16.00 -4.21 10.31
CA VAL A 4 -16.26 -5.45 9.57
C VAL A 4 -14.93 -5.99 9.08
N ILE A 5 -14.46 -7.08 9.68
CA ILE A 5 -13.11 -7.62 9.47
C ILE A 5 -13.18 -9.01 8.85
N SER A 6 -12.48 -9.21 7.72
CA SER A 6 -12.41 -10.52 7.07
C SER A 6 -11.37 -11.44 7.70
N GLN A 7 -11.46 -12.72 7.36
CA GLN A 7 -10.57 -13.76 7.80
C GLN A 7 -9.13 -13.55 7.30
N GLU A 8 -8.94 -12.99 6.09
CA GLU A 8 -7.61 -12.63 5.59
C GLU A 8 -6.93 -11.58 6.49
N ALA A 9 -7.73 -10.74 7.16
CA ALA A 9 -7.27 -9.71 8.08
C ALA A 9 -7.34 -10.13 9.57
N ALA A 10 -7.65 -11.40 9.89
CA ALA A 10 -7.95 -11.86 11.25
C ALA A 10 -6.85 -11.55 12.28
N THR A 11 -5.59 -11.44 11.87
CA THR A 11 -4.46 -11.08 12.76
C THR A 11 -4.62 -9.69 13.40
N TYR A 12 -5.41 -8.79 12.79
CA TYR A 12 -5.70 -7.45 13.32
C TYR A 12 -6.96 -7.40 14.20
N ARG A 13 -7.71 -8.50 14.34
CA ARG A 13 -8.94 -8.52 15.14
C ARG A 13 -8.73 -8.04 16.58
N PRO A 14 -7.68 -8.48 17.32
CA PRO A 14 -7.45 -7.98 18.69
C PRO A 14 -7.25 -6.46 18.74
N GLU A 15 -6.58 -5.89 17.74
CA GLU A 15 -6.40 -4.43 17.63
C GLU A 15 -7.74 -3.72 17.38
N MET A 16 -8.57 -4.25 16.47
CA MET A 16 -9.90 -3.69 16.21
C MET A 16 -10.83 -3.77 17.41
N GLU A 17 -10.78 -4.87 18.18
CA GLU A 17 -11.55 -5.04 19.41
C GLU A 17 -11.09 -4.05 20.49
N TRP A 18 -9.78 -3.85 20.63
CA TRP A 18 -9.23 -2.84 21.51
C TRP A 18 -9.68 -1.43 21.11
N ILE A 19 -9.64 -1.09 19.81
CA ILE A 19 -10.12 0.21 19.31
C ILE A 19 -11.61 0.39 19.65
N GLY A 20 -12.44 -0.62 19.40
CA GLY A 20 -13.87 -0.59 19.73
C GLY A 20 -14.13 -0.33 21.22
N ALA A 21 -13.38 -1.01 22.10
CA ALA A 21 -13.46 -0.80 23.55
C ALA A 21 -13.05 0.63 23.95
N ARG A 22 -11.95 1.15 23.38
CA ARG A 22 -11.48 2.53 23.65
C ARG A 22 -12.44 3.59 23.14
N LEU A 23 -13.14 3.35 22.02
CA LEU A 23 -14.18 4.24 21.54
C LEU A 23 -15.35 4.30 22.53
N LYS A 24 -15.82 3.14 23.01
CA LYS A 24 -16.89 3.06 24.02
C LYS A 24 -16.52 3.74 25.34
N ASP A 25 -15.27 3.59 25.78
CA ASP A 25 -14.77 4.25 27.00
C ASP A 25 -14.82 5.78 26.88
N ARG A 26 -14.42 6.32 25.72
CA ARG A 26 -14.33 7.77 25.46
C ARG A 26 -15.66 8.40 25.07
N HIS A 27 -16.50 7.65 24.36
CA HIS A 27 -17.76 8.08 23.79
C HIS A 27 -18.82 7.02 24.11
N ARG A 28 -19.40 7.12 25.31
CA ARG A 28 -20.34 6.11 25.84
C ARG A 28 -21.63 5.99 25.02
N ASP A 29 -21.96 7.03 24.27
CA ASP A 29 -23.06 7.13 23.32
C ASP A 29 -22.77 6.42 21.98
N LEU A 30 -21.50 6.18 21.66
CA LEU A 30 -21.11 5.47 20.44
C LEU A 30 -21.05 3.97 20.68
N GLU A 31 -21.97 3.25 20.06
CA GLU A 31 -21.92 1.79 20.02
C GLU A 31 -21.10 1.32 18.81
N TRP A 32 -19.90 0.77 19.06
CA TRP A 32 -19.09 0.09 18.05
C TRP A 32 -18.86 -1.37 18.40
N ARG A 33 -18.95 -2.24 17.39
CA ARG A 33 -18.67 -3.67 17.52
C ARG A 33 -17.77 -4.15 16.38
N VAL A 34 -17.01 -5.20 16.65
CA VAL A 34 -16.19 -5.89 15.64
C VAL A 34 -16.95 -7.14 15.21
N VAL A 35 -17.16 -7.30 13.91
CA VAL A 35 -17.94 -8.39 13.32
C VAL A 35 -17.18 -9.01 12.16
N ALA A 36 -17.44 -10.30 11.90
CA ALA A 36 -16.89 -11.00 10.74
C ALA A 36 -17.45 -10.43 9.44
N ALA A 37 -16.63 -10.35 8.39
CA ALA A 37 -17.04 -9.85 7.08
C ALA A 37 -17.82 -10.89 6.28
N GLU A 38 -17.53 -12.17 6.51
CA GLU A 38 -17.98 -13.31 5.70
C GLU A 38 -19.50 -13.43 5.68
N ASN A 39 -20.15 -13.09 6.79
CA ASN A 39 -21.60 -13.16 6.98
C ASN A 39 -22.19 -11.82 7.46
N TYR A 40 -21.53 -10.70 7.14
CA TYR A 40 -21.99 -9.39 7.57
C TYR A 40 -23.27 -8.98 6.86
N GLU A 41 -24.32 -8.68 7.63
CA GLU A 41 -25.54 -8.06 7.12
C GLU A 41 -25.63 -6.59 7.56
N PRO A 42 -25.87 -5.65 6.62
CA PRO A 42 -25.93 -4.23 6.94
C PRO A 42 -27.17 -3.90 7.75
N GLN A 43 -27.04 -2.94 8.67
CA GLN A 43 -28.17 -2.38 9.41
C GLN A 43 -28.28 -0.89 9.12
N ASP A 44 -29.49 -0.45 8.79
CA ASP A 44 -29.77 0.93 8.41
C ASP A 44 -29.30 1.94 9.48
N GLY A 45 -28.74 3.05 9.03
CA GLY A 45 -28.21 4.12 9.87
C GLY A 45 -26.84 3.83 10.48
N ARG A 46 -26.25 2.63 10.30
CA ARG A 46 -24.92 2.33 10.84
C ARG A 46 -23.79 2.79 9.90
N ALA A 47 -22.75 3.34 10.50
CA ALA A 47 -21.45 3.50 9.86
C ALA A 47 -20.68 2.17 9.89
N VAL A 48 -20.09 1.80 8.76
CA VAL A 48 -19.30 0.59 8.55
C VAL A 48 -17.85 0.99 8.33
N TYR A 49 -16.96 0.54 9.21
CA TYR A 49 -15.54 0.56 8.98
C TYR A 49 -15.11 -0.76 8.35
N ARG A 50 -14.84 -0.79 7.04
CA ARG A 50 -14.39 -2.02 6.37
C ARG A 50 -12.93 -2.29 6.72
N PHE A 51 -12.65 -3.52 7.10
CA PHE A 51 -11.32 -4.04 7.35
C PHE A 51 -11.12 -5.34 6.59
N PHE A 52 -11.33 -5.23 5.28
CA PHE A 52 -11.10 -6.25 4.26
C PHE A 52 -10.73 -5.55 2.96
N GLU A 53 -9.97 -6.24 2.12
CA GLU A 53 -9.53 -5.76 0.81
C GLU A 53 -10.60 -6.05 -0.25
N LEU A 54 -10.68 -5.25 -1.32
CA LEU A 54 -11.73 -5.41 -2.33
C LEU A 54 -11.48 -6.58 -3.29
N PHE A 55 -10.28 -7.18 -3.29
CA PHE A 55 -10.09 -8.48 -3.95
C PHE A 55 -10.78 -9.63 -3.21
N ASP A 56 -11.14 -9.43 -1.93
CA ASP A 56 -11.73 -10.46 -1.07
C ASP A 56 -13.25 -10.55 -1.22
N LEU A 57 -13.88 -9.62 -1.94
CA LEU A 57 -15.34 -9.60 -2.13
C LEU A 57 -15.94 -10.94 -2.59
N PRO A 58 -15.30 -11.72 -3.50
CA PRO A 58 -15.82 -13.03 -3.88
C PRO A 58 -15.95 -14.04 -2.72
N ASN A 59 -15.23 -13.83 -1.60
CA ASN A 59 -15.28 -14.69 -0.42
C ASN A 59 -16.32 -14.22 0.62
N LEU A 60 -16.99 -13.09 0.40
CA LEU A 60 -17.92 -12.49 1.35
C LEU A 60 -19.36 -12.75 0.87
N SER A 61 -20.06 -13.72 1.45
CA SER A 61 -21.32 -14.24 0.89
C SER A 61 -22.43 -13.18 0.82
N GLU A 62 -22.46 -12.26 1.79
CA GLU A 62 -23.51 -11.23 1.91
C GLU A 62 -23.08 -9.85 1.39
N ILE A 63 -21.96 -9.77 0.65
CA ILE A 63 -21.41 -8.48 0.22
C ILE A 63 -22.37 -7.68 -0.65
N ASP A 64 -23.14 -8.33 -1.51
CA ASP A 64 -24.12 -7.67 -2.38
C ASP A 64 -25.16 -6.88 -1.58
N LYS A 65 -25.62 -7.41 -0.44
CA LYS A 65 -26.54 -6.69 0.46
C LYS A 65 -25.90 -5.42 1.00
N THR A 66 -24.63 -5.53 1.41
CA THR A 66 -23.83 -4.42 1.95
C THR A 66 -23.59 -3.34 0.88
N LEU A 67 -23.23 -3.74 -0.34
CA LEU A 67 -23.02 -2.83 -1.46
C LEU A 67 -24.30 -2.07 -1.83
N ARG A 68 -25.43 -2.78 -1.95
CA ARG A 68 -26.74 -2.16 -2.21
C ARG A 68 -27.16 -1.21 -1.10
N ALA A 69 -26.97 -1.58 0.17
CA ALA A 69 -27.28 -0.71 1.29
C ALA A 69 -26.45 0.60 1.27
N ASN A 70 -25.19 0.52 0.85
CA ASN A 70 -24.34 1.69 0.70
C ASN A 70 -24.75 2.55 -0.51
N GLU A 71 -25.12 1.93 -1.63
CA GLU A 71 -25.63 2.61 -2.82
C GLU A 71 -26.95 3.35 -2.53
N GLU A 72 -27.85 2.72 -1.78
CA GLU A 72 -29.14 3.28 -1.34
C GLU A 72 -29.01 4.32 -0.21
N GLY A 73 -27.79 4.56 0.29
CA GLY A 73 -27.53 5.52 1.38
C GLY A 73 -28.04 5.06 2.75
N ARG A 74 -28.42 3.79 2.91
CA ARG A 74 -28.87 3.21 4.18
C ARG A 74 -27.72 3.03 5.17
N ILE A 75 -26.51 2.82 4.67
CA ILE A 75 -25.28 2.77 5.47
C ILE A 75 -24.20 3.67 4.86
N SER A 76 -23.15 3.93 5.62
CA SER A 76 -21.92 4.57 5.12
C SER A 76 -20.73 3.63 5.30
N ILE A 77 -19.87 3.49 4.29
CA ILE A 77 -18.69 2.62 4.35
C ILE A 77 -17.40 3.44 4.28
N THR A 78 -16.47 3.20 5.21
CA THR A 78 -15.11 3.78 5.24
C THR A 78 -14.07 2.69 5.51
N PRO A 79 -12.96 2.59 4.77
CA PRO A 79 -12.68 3.24 3.49
C PRO A 79 -13.72 2.88 2.40
N PRO A 80 -13.91 3.70 1.37
CA PRO A 80 -14.94 3.48 0.36
C PRO A 80 -14.67 2.23 -0.49
N ILE A 81 -15.73 1.70 -1.12
CA ILE A 81 -15.66 0.62 -2.12
C ILE A 81 -15.19 1.22 -3.46
N LYS A 82 -13.90 1.56 -3.53
CA LYS A 82 -13.27 2.14 -4.70
C LYS A 82 -12.09 1.27 -5.13
N PRO A 83 -12.34 0.27 -5.98
CA PRO A 83 -11.36 -0.63 -6.56
C PRO A 83 -10.00 0.02 -6.86
N TYR A 84 -10.02 1.09 -7.64
CA TYR A 84 -8.81 1.76 -8.09
C TYR A 84 -7.93 2.30 -6.95
N LEU A 85 -8.44 2.53 -5.73
CA LEU A 85 -7.59 2.99 -4.62
C LEU A 85 -6.61 1.91 -4.12
N GLU A 86 -6.85 0.64 -4.47
CA GLU A 86 -6.00 -0.51 -4.08
C GLU A 86 -5.01 -0.90 -5.20
N GLU A 87 -5.04 -0.21 -6.34
CA GLU A 87 -4.22 -0.49 -7.53
C GLU A 87 -2.80 0.07 -7.45
N LYS A 88 -1.81 -0.73 -7.86
CA LYS A 88 -0.40 -0.30 -7.95
C LYS A 88 -0.08 0.38 -9.29
N MET A 89 -0.88 0.15 -10.33
CA MET A 89 -0.72 0.76 -11.65
C MET A 89 -0.64 2.29 -11.60
N TRP A 90 -1.27 2.93 -10.60
CA TRP A 90 -1.15 4.37 -10.39
C TRP A 90 0.28 4.88 -10.37
N PHE A 91 1.22 4.10 -9.82
CA PHE A 91 2.63 4.48 -9.82
C PHE A 91 3.20 4.56 -11.24
N ALA A 92 2.85 3.64 -12.13
CA ALA A 92 3.30 3.67 -13.52
C ALA A 92 2.57 4.76 -14.33
N LEU A 93 1.25 4.86 -14.19
CA LEU A 93 0.42 5.87 -14.87
C LEU A 93 0.85 7.31 -14.52
N PHE A 94 1.32 7.53 -13.29
CA PHE A 94 1.87 8.82 -12.87
C PHE A 94 3.09 9.25 -13.71
N TRP A 95 3.92 8.30 -14.14
CA TRP A 95 5.14 8.56 -14.91
C TRP A 95 4.96 8.51 -16.43
N LEU A 96 3.80 8.08 -16.92
CA LEU A 96 3.51 8.06 -18.36
C LEU A 96 3.49 9.49 -18.92
N GLN A 97 4.31 9.72 -19.95
CA GLN A 97 4.41 11.04 -20.57
C GLN A 97 3.03 11.57 -21.01
N PRO A 98 2.18 10.80 -21.73
CA PRO A 98 0.91 11.34 -22.23
C PRO A 98 -0.03 11.83 -21.11
N LEU A 99 0.14 11.32 -19.89
CA LEU A 99 -0.66 11.72 -18.73
C LEU A 99 -0.05 12.89 -17.94
N ARG A 100 1.14 13.36 -18.31
CA ARG A 100 1.85 14.42 -17.57
C ARG A 100 1.03 15.69 -17.42
N GLU A 101 0.48 16.22 -18.51
CA GLU A 101 -0.29 17.47 -18.44
C GLU A 101 -1.63 17.28 -17.72
N PHE A 102 -2.24 16.10 -17.84
CA PHE A 102 -3.39 15.74 -17.02
C PHE A 102 -3.05 15.83 -15.53
N TRP A 103 -1.97 15.18 -15.09
CA TRP A 103 -1.54 15.21 -13.68
C TRP A 103 -1.20 16.62 -13.20
N ARG A 104 -0.50 17.42 -14.02
CA ARG A 104 -0.18 18.81 -13.68
C ARG A 104 -1.43 19.67 -13.50
N ARG A 105 -2.47 19.46 -14.30
CA ARG A 105 -3.74 20.18 -14.18
C ARG A 105 -4.54 19.73 -12.96
N GLU A 106 -4.73 18.42 -12.77
CA GLU A 106 -5.58 17.90 -11.69
C GLU A 106 -4.94 18.07 -10.30
N LEU A 107 -3.62 17.92 -10.21
CA LEU A 107 -2.89 18.04 -8.94
C LEU A 107 -2.38 19.46 -8.70
N GLY A 108 -2.14 20.24 -9.76
CA GLY A 108 -1.36 21.48 -9.70
C GLY A 108 0.15 21.22 -9.65
N GLU A 109 0.94 22.13 -10.25
CA GLU A 109 2.39 21.99 -10.43
C GLU A 109 3.13 21.65 -9.13
N LYS A 110 2.82 22.38 -8.05
CA LYS A 110 3.47 22.22 -6.74
C LYS A 110 3.34 20.79 -6.21
N TYR A 111 2.14 20.21 -6.29
CA TYR A 111 1.88 18.87 -5.76
C TYR A 111 2.37 17.79 -6.72
N PHE A 112 2.29 18.01 -8.03
CA PHE A 112 2.87 17.13 -9.03
C PHE A 112 4.38 16.94 -8.80
N VAL A 113 5.15 18.03 -8.66
CA VAL A 113 6.60 17.96 -8.37
C VAL A 113 6.87 17.23 -7.05
N LYS A 114 6.06 17.47 -6.01
CA LYS A 114 6.22 16.76 -4.72
C LYS A 114 5.94 15.27 -4.82
N LEU A 115 4.94 14.86 -5.61
CA LEU A 115 4.67 13.45 -5.85
C LEU A 115 5.79 12.79 -6.67
N GLN A 116 6.40 13.50 -7.61
CA GLN A 116 7.59 13.01 -8.33
C GLN A 116 8.80 12.73 -7.42
N GLU A 117 8.94 13.47 -6.31
CA GLU A 117 10.00 13.23 -5.32
C GLU A 117 9.80 11.93 -4.51
N VAL A 118 8.54 11.55 -4.26
CA VAL A 118 8.21 10.44 -3.34
C VAL A 118 7.74 9.17 -4.04
N ILE A 119 7.17 9.27 -5.24
CA ILE A 119 6.79 8.12 -6.06
C ILE A 119 8.03 7.66 -6.84
N PRO A 120 8.57 6.45 -6.62
CA PRO A 120 9.67 5.96 -7.42
C PRO A 120 9.29 5.86 -8.90
N TYR A 121 10.27 6.02 -9.80
CA TYR A 121 10.01 5.82 -11.22
C TYR A 121 9.51 4.41 -11.47
N SER A 122 8.40 4.32 -12.20
CA SER A 122 7.67 3.07 -12.44
C SER A 122 7.30 2.95 -13.90
N TRP A 123 7.32 1.72 -14.38
CA TRP A 123 6.89 1.32 -15.71
C TRP A 123 5.74 0.34 -15.59
N LEU A 124 4.87 0.34 -16.58
CA LEU A 124 3.88 -0.71 -16.78
C LEU A 124 4.52 -1.76 -17.69
N LEU A 125 4.50 -3.05 -17.31
CA LEU A 125 5.02 -4.14 -18.15
C LEU A 125 4.03 -4.47 -19.28
N ASP A 126 3.74 -3.48 -20.11
CA ASP A 126 2.88 -3.62 -21.27
C ASP A 126 3.66 -4.35 -22.39
N PRO A 127 3.16 -5.50 -22.90
CA PRO A 127 3.81 -6.27 -23.96
C PRO A 127 3.61 -5.66 -25.36
N ALA A 128 2.92 -4.52 -25.49
CA ALA A 128 2.72 -3.85 -26.78
C ALA A 128 4.07 -3.56 -27.48
N PRO A 129 4.20 -3.91 -28.78
CA PRO A 129 5.45 -3.71 -29.50
C PRO A 129 5.75 -2.22 -29.67
N LEU A 130 7.02 -1.84 -29.48
CA LEU A 130 7.47 -0.47 -29.70
C LEU A 130 7.82 -0.22 -31.19
N PRO A 131 7.61 1.01 -31.70
CA PRO A 131 8.20 1.42 -32.97
C PRO A 131 9.72 1.26 -32.96
N GLN A 132 10.33 0.89 -34.08
CA GLN A 132 11.77 0.55 -34.18
C GLN A 132 12.76 1.57 -33.60
N HIS A 133 12.37 2.85 -33.53
CA HIS A 133 13.19 3.95 -33.01
C HIS A 133 12.84 4.34 -31.56
N ALA A 134 11.90 3.63 -30.92
CA ALA A 134 11.45 3.90 -29.56
C ALA A 134 12.11 2.95 -28.55
N VAL A 135 12.24 3.44 -27.32
CA VAL A 135 12.79 2.69 -26.19
C VAL A 135 11.92 2.89 -24.95
N ILE A 136 11.97 1.93 -24.04
CA ILE A 136 11.44 2.06 -22.69
C ILE A 136 12.37 3.02 -21.92
N PRO A 137 11.87 4.21 -21.53
CA PRO A 137 12.73 5.29 -21.05
C PRO A 137 13.45 4.91 -19.76
N ARG A 138 14.72 5.32 -19.64
CA ARG A 138 15.63 5.07 -18.49
C ARG A 138 16.11 3.64 -18.33
N LEU A 139 15.53 2.69 -19.05
CA LEU A 139 16.04 1.33 -19.19
C LEU A 139 16.80 1.17 -20.51
N GLU A 140 16.48 2.00 -21.51
CA GLU A 140 17.09 2.02 -22.84
C GLU A 140 17.01 0.64 -23.54
N ILE A 141 15.90 -0.05 -23.33
CA ILE A 141 15.54 -1.33 -23.96
C ILE A 141 14.39 -1.14 -24.94
N HIS A 142 14.33 -1.95 -25.98
CA HIS A 142 13.27 -1.94 -26.97
C HIS A 142 12.17 -2.97 -26.65
N ASP A 143 12.55 -4.08 -26.01
CA ASP A 143 11.65 -5.17 -25.61
C ASP A 143 11.88 -5.59 -24.15
N TRP A 144 10.81 -5.97 -23.44
CA TRP A 144 10.90 -6.37 -22.03
C TRP A 144 11.76 -7.61 -21.77
N HIS A 145 11.93 -8.52 -22.74
CA HIS A 145 12.84 -9.65 -22.65
C HIS A 145 14.31 -9.21 -22.60
N GLU A 146 14.63 -7.98 -22.99
CA GLU A 146 15.98 -7.42 -22.75
C GLU A 146 16.19 -7.11 -21.26
N ALA A 147 15.15 -6.69 -20.52
CA ALA A 147 15.23 -6.52 -19.07
C ALA A 147 15.53 -7.85 -18.36
N ALA A 148 15.13 -8.99 -18.94
CA ALA A 148 15.46 -10.31 -18.41
C ALA A 148 16.99 -10.56 -18.41
N LYS A 149 17.73 -9.95 -19.34
CA LYS A 149 19.19 -10.10 -19.51
C LYS A 149 20.01 -9.17 -18.60
N PHE A 150 19.36 -8.30 -17.83
CA PHE A 150 20.04 -7.39 -16.93
C PHE A 150 20.88 -8.13 -15.89
N SER A 151 22.07 -7.62 -15.61
CA SER A 151 22.93 -8.18 -14.56
C SER A 151 22.34 -7.91 -13.16
N GLN A 152 22.79 -8.60 -12.11
CA GLN A 152 22.29 -8.38 -10.74
C GLN A 152 22.37 -6.91 -10.30
N LYS A 153 23.45 -6.19 -10.67
CA LYS A 153 23.64 -4.77 -10.33
C LYS A 153 22.67 -3.83 -11.06
N ASP A 154 22.16 -4.24 -12.22
CA ASP A 154 21.24 -3.44 -13.03
C ASP A 154 19.77 -3.73 -12.67
N ARG A 155 19.54 -4.63 -11.71
CA ARG A 155 18.22 -5.10 -11.27
C ARG A 155 17.83 -4.59 -9.87
N ASP A 156 18.24 -3.38 -9.51
CA ASP A 156 17.62 -2.60 -8.41
C ASP A 156 16.19 -2.14 -8.83
N LEU A 157 15.35 -3.14 -9.15
CA LEU A 157 14.04 -3.05 -9.75
C LEU A 157 13.09 -4.02 -9.03
N LEU A 158 11.91 -3.54 -8.67
CA LEU A 158 10.84 -4.30 -8.07
C LEU A 158 9.76 -4.62 -9.11
N LEU A 159 9.44 -5.90 -9.25
CA LEU A 159 8.18 -6.31 -9.86
C LEU A 159 7.08 -6.29 -8.81
N LYS A 160 5.94 -5.67 -9.13
CA LYS A 160 4.77 -5.66 -8.26
C LYS A 160 3.53 -5.96 -9.06
N VAL A 161 2.82 -7.02 -8.69
CA VAL A 161 1.50 -7.32 -9.23
C VAL A 161 0.53 -6.22 -8.82
N SER A 162 -0.14 -5.65 -9.82
CA SER A 162 -1.30 -4.77 -9.68
C SER A 162 -2.58 -5.57 -9.96
N GLY A 163 -3.73 -4.99 -9.64
CA GLY A 163 -5.02 -5.64 -9.81
C GLY A 163 -5.62 -6.12 -8.51
N PHE A 164 -6.88 -6.54 -8.64
CA PHE A 164 -7.68 -7.34 -7.71
C PHE A 164 -7.11 -8.74 -7.54
N SER A 165 -5.92 -8.83 -6.96
CA SER A 165 -5.22 -10.10 -6.76
C SER A 165 -4.94 -10.33 -5.28
N PRO A 166 -5.16 -11.55 -4.75
CA PRO A 166 -4.69 -11.93 -3.42
C PRO A 166 -3.17 -11.82 -3.25
N LEU A 167 -2.42 -11.81 -4.36
CA LEU A 167 -0.97 -11.59 -4.37
C LEU A 167 -0.61 -10.11 -4.14
N SER A 168 -1.55 -9.18 -4.32
CA SER A 168 -1.33 -7.75 -4.15
C SER A 168 -1.09 -7.34 -2.68
N TRP A 169 -1.39 -8.23 -1.72
CA TRP A 169 -1.25 -8.00 -0.28
C TRP A 169 -0.03 -8.71 0.34
N GLY A 170 0.46 -8.17 1.46
CA GLY A 170 1.40 -8.89 2.35
C GLY A 170 2.77 -9.23 1.76
N SER A 171 3.28 -8.44 0.80
CA SER A 171 4.54 -8.67 0.06
C SER A 171 4.61 -9.90 -0.86
N ARG A 172 3.53 -10.69 -0.96
CA ARG A 172 3.48 -11.95 -1.72
C ARG A 172 3.72 -11.75 -3.23
N GLY A 173 3.20 -10.66 -3.79
CA GLY A 173 3.33 -10.29 -5.21
C GLY A 173 4.48 -9.33 -5.51
N ILE A 174 5.49 -9.24 -4.64
CA ILE A 174 6.64 -8.35 -4.82
C ILE A 174 7.92 -9.16 -5.01
N ALA A 175 8.73 -8.81 -6.01
CA ALA A 175 10.03 -9.42 -6.26
C ALA A 175 11.10 -8.36 -6.53
N LEU A 176 12.23 -8.42 -5.82
CA LEU A 176 13.40 -7.56 -6.07
C LEU A 176 14.37 -8.28 -7.00
N GLY A 177 14.57 -7.76 -8.21
CA GLY A 177 15.38 -8.43 -9.24
C GLY A 177 16.83 -8.70 -8.81
N ALA A 178 17.43 -7.81 -8.01
CA ALA A 178 18.78 -7.97 -7.48
C ALA A 178 18.94 -9.17 -6.54
N ASP A 179 17.85 -9.63 -5.90
CA ASP A 179 17.85 -10.78 -4.98
C ASP A 179 17.54 -12.10 -5.70
N LEU A 180 17.20 -12.05 -6.98
CA LEU A 180 16.78 -13.23 -7.74
C LEU A 180 17.90 -13.79 -8.62
N PRO A 181 18.03 -15.13 -8.69
CA PRO A 181 18.74 -15.79 -9.78
C PRO A 181 18.22 -15.31 -11.14
N HIS A 182 19.08 -15.29 -12.15
CA HIS A 182 18.71 -14.82 -13.50
C HIS A 182 17.50 -15.58 -14.07
N VAL A 183 17.48 -16.91 -13.95
CA VAL A 183 16.38 -17.76 -14.44
C VAL A 183 15.05 -17.39 -13.78
N GLU A 184 15.05 -17.12 -12.48
CA GLU A 184 13.84 -16.75 -11.75
C GLU A 184 13.35 -15.34 -12.10
N TRP A 185 14.28 -14.41 -12.35
CA TRP A 185 13.95 -13.07 -12.84
C TRP A 185 13.31 -13.10 -14.22
N GLN A 186 13.91 -13.82 -15.16
CA GLN A 186 13.38 -14.02 -16.50
C GLN A 186 11.98 -14.63 -16.45
N ARG A 187 11.80 -15.72 -15.70
CA ARG A 187 10.50 -16.38 -15.52
C ARG A 187 9.41 -15.42 -15.04
N ARG A 188 9.75 -14.47 -14.16
CA ARG A 188 8.80 -13.47 -13.65
C ARG A 188 8.47 -12.38 -14.67
N ILE A 189 9.44 -11.97 -15.49
CA ILE A 189 9.18 -11.06 -16.61
C ILE A 189 8.26 -11.74 -17.62
N ASP A 190 8.59 -12.96 -18.05
CA ASP A 190 7.79 -13.72 -19.03
C ASP A 190 6.36 -13.92 -18.53
N HIS A 191 6.19 -14.30 -17.25
CA HIS A 191 4.87 -14.41 -16.63
C HIS A 191 4.13 -13.07 -16.61
N ALA A 192 4.78 -11.98 -16.23
CA ALA A 192 4.15 -10.66 -16.16
C ALA A 192 3.65 -10.18 -17.54
N LEU A 193 4.40 -10.46 -18.60
CA LEU A 193 4.00 -10.16 -19.98
C LEU A 193 2.82 -11.04 -20.41
N ALA A 194 2.88 -12.35 -20.12
CA ALA A 194 1.83 -13.30 -20.48
C ALA A 194 0.50 -13.06 -19.75
N THR A 195 0.52 -12.54 -18.52
CA THR A 195 -0.68 -12.26 -17.72
C THR A 195 -1.08 -10.79 -17.73
N PHE A 196 -0.52 -9.96 -18.62
CA PHE A 196 -0.69 -8.51 -18.55
C PHE A 196 -2.17 -8.07 -18.54
N GLU A 197 -3.00 -8.67 -19.39
CA GLU A 197 -4.42 -8.30 -19.52
C GLU A 197 -5.27 -8.66 -18.29
N SER A 198 -4.90 -9.72 -17.56
CA SER A 198 -5.67 -10.22 -16.41
C SER A 198 -5.08 -9.84 -15.06
N SER A 199 -3.77 -9.66 -14.99
CA SER A 199 -3.02 -9.30 -13.78
C SER A 199 -1.81 -8.44 -14.16
N PRO A 200 -2.04 -7.14 -14.42
CA PRO A 200 -0.99 -6.24 -14.86
C PRO A 200 0.09 -6.12 -13.78
N THR A 201 1.35 -6.09 -14.21
CA THR A 201 2.50 -5.92 -13.32
C THR A 201 3.16 -4.59 -13.60
N ILE A 202 3.62 -3.91 -12.54
CA ILE A 202 4.49 -2.76 -12.67
C ILE A 202 5.94 -3.15 -12.37
N LEU A 203 6.87 -2.51 -13.08
CA LEU A 203 8.28 -2.44 -12.70
C LEU A 203 8.45 -1.14 -11.94
N GLN A 204 9.22 -1.15 -10.86
CA GLN A 204 9.47 0.06 -10.09
C GLN A 204 10.93 0.10 -9.67
N ARG A 205 11.56 1.28 -9.75
CA ARG A 205 12.91 1.46 -9.22
C ARG A 205 12.95 1.17 -7.73
N PHE A 206 13.86 0.32 -7.29
CA PHE A 206 14.05 0.02 -5.88
C PHE A 206 14.83 1.14 -5.19
N HIS A 207 14.35 1.57 -4.03
CA HIS A 207 15.04 2.53 -3.17
C HIS A 207 15.29 1.89 -1.81
N LYS A 208 16.55 1.88 -1.39
CA LYS A 208 16.94 1.39 -0.06
C LYS A 208 16.52 2.42 0.98
N GLY A 209 15.71 1.99 1.96
CA GLY A 209 15.34 2.83 3.09
C GLY A 209 16.57 3.30 3.87
N ARG A 210 16.52 4.53 4.39
CA ARG A 210 17.60 5.10 5.21
C ARG A 210 17.70 4.36 6.55
N LEU A 211 18.93 4.20 7.04
CA LEU A 211 19.21 3.58 8.34
C LEU A 211 19.12 4.63 9.46
N PHE A 212 18.48 4.23 10.55
CA PHE A 212 18.35 4.98 11.79
C PHE A 212 18.69 4.07 12.96
N GLU A 213 19.20 4.66 14.03
CA GLU A 213 19.34 3.97 15.31
C GLU A 213 18.11 4.26 16.16
N HIS A 214 17.52 3.21 16.74
CA HIS A 214 16.34 3.33 17.58
C HIS A 214 16.44 2.39 18.77
N ARG A 215 16.10 2.90 19.96
CA ARG A 215 16.06 2.08 21.17
C ARG A 215 14.70 1.41 21.31
N TYR A 216 14.68 0.15 21.70
CA TYR A 216 13.47 -0.60 21.98
C TYR A 216 13.64 -1.43 23.24
N TRP A 217 12.52 -1.73 23.90
CA TRP A 217 12.48 -2.67 25.00
C TRP A 217 12.47 -4.09 24.44
N ASP A 218 13.45 -4.90 24.80
CA ASP A 218 13.48 -6.32 24.47
C ASP A 218 12.87 -7.13 25.63
N PRO A 219 11.65 -7.68 25.47
CA PRO A 219 11.00 -8.41 26.54
C PRO A 219 11.70 -9.73 26.90
N GLU A 220 12.51 -10.29 26.00
CA GLU A 220 13.23 -11.55 26.28
C GLU A 220 14.41 -11.34 27.24
N SER A 221 15.13 -10.22 27.09
CA SER A 221 16.25 -9.87 27.99
C SER A 221 15.84 -8.96 29.14
N GLY A 222 14.71 -8.26 29.03
CA GLY A 222 14.32 -7.23 30.00
C GLY A 222 15.23 -6.00 29.96
N GLU A 223 15.79 -5.68 28.79
CA GLU A 223 16.74 -4.58 28.62
C GLU A 223 16.34 -3.65 27.47
N LEU A 224 16.78 -2.40 27.55
CA LEU A 224 16.72 -1.47 26.43
C LEU A 224 17.86 -1.78 25.45
N LYS A 225 17.52 -2.26 24.26
CA LYS A 225 18.48 -2.51 23.18
C LYS A 225 18.40 -1.42 22.11
N THR A 226 19.49 -1.24 21.38
CA THR A 226 19.54 -0.34 20.22
C THR A 226 19.56 -1.16 18.94
N MET A 227 18.64 -0.86 18.02
CA MET A 227 18.62 -1.44 16.68
C MET A 227 18.99 -0.38 15.65
N LYS A 228 19.93 -0.71 14.77
CA LYS A 228 20.15 0.01 13.52
C LYS A 228 19.21 -0.58 12.46
N GLY A 229 18.19 0.17 12.07
CA GLY A 229 17.12 -0.33 11.21
C GLY A 229 16.73 0.63 10.10
N ARG A 230 16.08 0.10 9.06
CA ARG A 230 15.50 0.87 7.97
C ARG A 230 14.08 1.27 8.35
N VAL A 231 13.73 2.53 8.07
CA VAL A 231 12.43 3.09 8.46
C VAL A 231 11.50 3.18 7.25
N ARG A 232 10.27 2.69 7.42
CA ARG A 232 9.11 2.98 6.56
C ARG A 232 8.13 3.84 7.34
N LEU A 233 7.75 4.98 6.77
CA LEU A 233 6.71 5.85 7.32
C LEU A 233 5.39 5.58 6.61
N CYS A 234 4.33 5.31 7.37
CA CYS A 234 2.97 5.13 6.90
C CYS A 234 2.08 6.25 7.47
N PRO A 235 1.94 7.39 6.77
CA PRO A 235 1.06 8.46 7.21
C PRO A 235 -0.41 8.10 7.00
N TYR A 236 -1.25 8.33 8.01
CA TYR A 236 -2.69 8.12 7.97
C TYR A 236 -3.41 9.45 7.71
N PHE A 237 -3.96 9.58 6.51
CA PHE A 237 -4.75 10.74 6.10
C PHE A 237 -6.24 10.42 6.19
N PHE A 238 -6.99 11.36 6.74
CA PHE A 238 -8.44 11.30 6.89
C PHE A 238 -9.08 12.44 6.10
N VAL A 239 -10.25 12.19 5.53
CA VAL A 239 -11.08 13.24 4.91
C VAL A 239 -12.11 13.68 5.94
N GLU A 240 -12.04 14.93 6.34
CA GLU A 240 -12.92 15.54 7.34
C GLU A 240 -13.62 16.75 6.70
N GLY A 241 -14.90 16.58 6.39
CA GLY A 241 -15.62 17.51 5.52
C GLY A 241 -14.96 17.56 4.14
N ASP A 242 -14.51 18.75 3.74
CA ASP A 242 -13.81 19.01 2.48
C ASP A 242 -12.27 19.03 2.62
N ARG A 243 -11.73 18.63 3.79
CA ARG A 243 -10.29 18.75 4.09
C ARG A 243 -9.62 17.42 4.37
N VAL A 244 -8.45 17.22 3.77
CA VAL A 244 -7.54 16.12 4.12
C VAL A 244 -6.72 16.50 5.36
N ARG A 245 -6.70 15.63 6.37
CA ARG A 245 -5.97 15.80 7.63
C ARG A 245 -5.04 14.62 7.90
N LEU A 246 -3.78 14.90 8.19
CA LEU A 246 -2.87 13.89 8.74
C LEU A 246 -3.22 13.67 10.22
N ARG A 247 -3.59 12.44 10.58
CA ARG A 247 -3.98 12.09 11.97
C ARG A 247 -2.93 11.30 12.74
N GLY A 248 -1.99 10.69 12.03
CA GLY A 248 -0.87 10.00 12.65
C GLY A 248 0.06 9.47 11.58
N VAL A 249 1.24 9.04 12.01
CA VAL A 249 2.19 8.32 11.16
C VAL A 249 2.61 7.08 11.93
N LEU A 250 2.55 5.91 11.31
CA LEU A 250 3.21 4.73 11.86
C LEU A 250 4.61 4.62 11.27
N ALA A 251 5.63 4.65 12.13
CA ALA A 251 6.98 4.27 11.75
C ALA A 251 7.16 2.77 11.98
N THR A 252 7.49 2.05 10.91
CA THR A 252 7.93 0.65 10.97
C THR A 252 9.44 0.64 10.78
N ILE A 253 10.18 0.18 11.79
CA ILE A 253 11.64 0.09 11.77
C ILE A 253 12.02 -1.38 11.68
N CYS A 254 12.57 -1.81 10.54
CA CYS A 254 13.01 -3.19 10.34
C CYS A 254 14.54 -3.30 10.47
N PRO A 255 15.11 -4.46 10.83
CA PRO A 255 16.55 -4.67 10.86
C PRO A 255 17.27 -4.28 9.54
N ALA A 256 18.54 -3.87 9.63
CA ALA A 256 19.29 -3.30 8.51
C ALA A 256 19.46 -4.22 7.29
N ASP A 257 19.44 -5.54 7.52
CA ASP A 257 19.51 -6.59 6.50
C ASP A 257 18.21 -6.73 5.70
N LYS A 258 17.08 -6.22 6.22
CA LYS A 258 15.79 -6.26 5.52
C LYS A 258 15.74 -5.20 4.42
N LYS A 259 15.36 -5.63 3.22
CA LYS A 259 15.18 -4.75 2.04
C LYS A 259 13.72 -4.37 1.82
N LEU A 260 12.79 -5.32 2.01
CA LEU A 260 11.35 -5.08 1.97
C LEU A 260 10.86 -4.76 3.38
N LEU A 261 10.33 -3.55 3.57
CA LEU A 261 9.92 -3.04 4.87
C LEU A 261 8.41 -3.23 5.05
N HIS A 262 8.02 -4.09 5.99
CA HIS A 262 6.63 -4.34 6.36
C HIS A 262 6.54 -4.73 7.84
N GLY A 263 5.32 -4.93 8.35
CA GLY A 263 5.13 -5.49 9.69
C GLY A 263 5.68 -6.91 9.73
N MET A 264 6.69 -7.13 10.57
CA MET A 264 7.38 -8.41 10.78
C MET A 264 7.73 -8.55 12.25
N ARG A 265 7.99 -9.77 12.72
CA ARG A 265 8.20 -10.07 14.15
C ARG A 265 9.35 -9.27 14.77
N ASP A 266 10.37 -8.99 13.98
CA ASP A 266 11.59 -8.27 14.31
C ASP A 266 11.50 -6.76 14.05
N ALA A 267 10.35 -6.25 13.59
CA ALA A 267 10.15 -4.82 13.38
C ALA A 267 9.66 -4.10 14.63
N ILE A 268 10.15 -2.88 14.82
CA ILE A 268 9.65 -1.95 15.83
C ILE A 268 8.53 -1.12 15.20
N LEU A 269 7.38 -1.05 15.87
CA LEU A 269 6.24 -0.23 15.48
C LEU A 269 6.13 0.96 16.44
N VAL A 270 6.29 2.17 15.91
CA VAL A 270 6.30 3.40 16.72
C VAL A 270 5.29 4.40 16.17
N PRO A 271 4.30 4.84 16.97
CA PRO A 271 3.47 5.97 16.58
C PRO A 271 4.35 7.23 16.50
N SER A 272 4.23 7.94 15.39
CA SER A 272 5.00 9.11 15.04
C SER A 272 4.07 10.26 14.69
N ALA A 273 4.53 11.48 14.96
CA ALA A 273 3.83 12.70 14.62
C ALA A 273 4.75 13.63 13.82
N ARG A 274 4.16 14.55 13.06
CA ARG A 274 4.92 15.65 12.49
C ARG A 274 5.36 16.55 13.63
N GLU A 275 6.65 16.85 13.69
CA GLU A 275 7.16 17.87 14.62
C GLU A 275 6.47 19.21 14.33
N GLU A 276 5.74 19.74 15.30
CA GLU A 276 5.21 21.09 15.22
C GLU A 276 6.39 22.04 15.42
N ARG A 277 6.82 22.69 14.34
CA ARG A 277 7.76 23.80 14.47
C ARG A 277 7.07 24.89 15.28
N SER A 278 7.47 25.03 16.55
CA SER A 278 7.22 26.23 17.33
C SER A 278 7.66 27.43 16.49
N THR A 279 6.70 28.23 16.05
CA THR A 279 6.99 29.56 15.51
C THR A 279 7.15 30.49 16.70
N SER A 280 8.22 30.31 17.46
CA SER A 280 8.76 31.38 18.30
C SER A 280 9.27 32.46 17.35
N LYS A 281 8.39 33.39 16.96
CA LYS A 281 8.82 34.70 16.48
C LYS A 281 9.41 35.42 17.70
N LEU A 282 10.73 35.59 17.70
CA LEU A 282 11.36 36.71 18.39
C LEU A 282 11.24 37.94 17.48
#